data_AF-A0A3N6LJR8-F1
#
_entry.id   AF-A0A3N6LJR8-F1
#
_cell.length_a   1.000
_cell.length_b   1.000
_cell.length_c   1.000
_cell.angle_alpha   90.00
_cell.angle_beta   90.00
_cell.angle_gamma   90.00
#
_symmetry.space_group_name_H-M   'P 1'
#
loop_
_entity.id
_entity.type
_entity.pdbx_description
1 polymer ?
#
loop_
_entity_poly.entity_id
_entity_poly.type
_entity_poly.pdbx_seq_one_letter_code
_entity_poly.pdbx_strand_id
1 'polypeptide(L)'
;MSDRSSDLFAPLSYGLFSIFLWSLFASLADFLTGQVNYLAFTIGIFVCGIVLFGADCYRKRDRLRTGFVRLDRREKATFLSFVFLFGVLLAIYDLTFYFAIQTGPSIPANLINYLWPMLTPIFAVFLFRRPNDEITAYKIGALLLAFLGAIIAVWDFSGGTDLASMELRFSYLAAFVASIAAALYLNALDVAQDYIPSISLTYFLGILFAFPFLLVSVPIFELTVQATADSLPIIVLYGIVVFVGGQFAWGRAITRGNKVVISALAYLTPILSTLFLFVLVDATLTQSMAAGGTLIIVANVLLNDSFRHVSSARGAVIGIFAVSIVLFVDPSLGGSETSIGVFEGFVATIFAILAGFMLERVWRMNQSENEYVVEMNNTMEQFLPILDELEREDREAFVEQIDAVMISILELNYLKDASERFALSRQVHTDINEFHETATGLFAETGYERRATELSMQFRKDVNNWLMLNQEGVSRGEMGILWILGTVTIVLFIVNMGSGFLENVIAIALSGVIIFIILKIRDYNFNRTGTEKALVEQDVILQIEREPYFPSKEMVLDGGYVKTMNENDSVRLGEDHETAIVKDLAPHLYVRYSLLALVGLGISLMIGLIYLRSVGLT
;
A
#
# COMPACT_ATOMS: atom_id res chain seq x y z
N MET A 1 -5.33 31.36 7.78
CA MET A 1 -5.21 29.95 8.22
C MET A 1 -6.54 29.17 8.15
N SER A 2 -7.56 29.62 7.41
CA SER A 2 -8.53 28.74 6.73
C SER A 2 -8.00 28.56 5.30
N ASP A 3 -7.90 27.42 4.64
CA ASP A 3 -8.91 26.37 4.42
C ASP A 3 -8.20 25.16 3.76
N ARG A 4 -7.35 24.43 4.50
CA ARG A 4 -6.62 23.25 3.93
C ARG A 4 -7.42 21.95 3.99
N SER A 5 -8.53 21.91 4.73
CA SER A 5 -9.37 20.72 4.89
C SER A 5 -10.34 20.50 3.72
N SER A 6 -10.73 21.55 3.00
CA SER A 6 -11.65 21.47 1.84
C SER A 6 -10.97 20.91 0.58
N ASP A 7 -9.65 21.07 0.43
CA ASP A 7 -8.88 20.63 -0.74
C ASP A 7 -8.61 19.11 -0.80
N LEU A 8 -8.67 18.40 0.33
CA LEU A 8 -8.45 16.94 0.39
C LEU A 8 -9.70 16.11 0.06
N PHE A 9 -10.90 16.66 0.28
CA PHE A 9 -12.15 15.92 0.17
C PHE A 9 -12.57 15.68 -1.29
N ALA A 10 -12.34 16.66 -2.17
CA ALA A 10 -12.74 16.57 -3.57
C ALA A 10 -11.96 15.50 -4.37
N PRO A 11 -10.62 15.37 -4.25
CA PRO A 11 -9.90 14.27 -4.91
C PRO A 11 -10.30 12.88 -4.38
N LEU A 12 -10.57 12.78 -3.07
CA LEU A 12 -11.00 11.53 -2.43
C LEU A 12 -12.38 11.09 -2.93
N SER A 13 -13.32 12.03 -3.06
CA SER A 13 -14.66 11.72 -3.57
C SER A 13 -14.65 11.28 -5.04
N TYR A 14 -13.79 11.87 -5.89
CA TYR A 14 -13.56 11.38 -7.25
C TYR A 14 -12.97 9.95 -7.26
N GLY A 15 -12.05 9.65 -6.34
CA GLY A 15 -11.48 8.31 -6.19
C GLY A 15 -12.55 7.28 -5.79
N LEU A 16 -13.31 7.56 -4.73
CA LEU A 16 -14.41 6.70 -4.27
C LEU A 16 -15.49 6.51 -5.34
N PHE A 17 -15.85 7.58 -6.05
CA PHE A 17 -16.82 7.50 -7.15
C PHE A 17 -16.32 6.61 -8.29
N SER A 18 -15.04 6.71 -8.65
CA SER A 18 -14.42 5.83 -9.65
C SER A 18 -14.47 4.36 -9.22
N ILE A 19 -14.13 4.06 -7.96
CA ILE A 19 -14.16 2.70 -7.41
C ILE A 19 -15.56 2.14 -7.40
N PHE A 20 -16.56 2.94 -6.99
CA PHE A 20 -17.96 2.55 -7.04
C PHE A 20 -18.37 2.17 -8.47
N LEU A 21 -18.00 2.97 -9.47
CA LEU A 21 -18.32 2.71 -10.87
C LEU A 21 -17.61 1.45 -11.41
N TRP A 22 -16.32 1.28 -11.16
CA TRP A 22 -15.58 0.09 -11.59
C TRP A 22 -16.09 -1.19 -10.93
N SER A 23 -16.59 -1.09 -9.70
CA SER A 23 -17.19 -2.23 -9.00
C SER A 23 -18.45 -2.75 -9.69
N LEU A 24 -19.14 -1.93 -10.48
CA LEU A 24 -20.35 -2.30 -11.23
C LEU A 24 -20.07 -3.04 -12.54
N PHE A 25 -18.80 -3.16 -12.98
CA PHE A 25 -18.45 -3.75 -14.28
C PHE A 25 -19.00 -5.18 -14.43
N ALA A 26 -18.71 -6.04 -13.45
CA ALA A 26 -19.14 -7.43 -13.46
C ALA A 26 -20.67 -7.54 -13.36
N SER A 27 -21.29 -6.84 -12.41
CA SER A 27 -22.71 -6.93 -12.13
C SER A 27 -23.57 -6.47 -13.30
N LEU A 28 -23.19 -5.39 -13.98
CA LEU A 28 -23.95 -4.90 -15.13
C LEU A 28 -23.76 -5.77 -16.38
N ALA A 29 -22.59 -6.38 -16.55
CA ALA A 29 -22.36 -7.34 -17.62
C ALA A 29 -23.21 -8.62 -17.42
N ASP A 30 -23.29 -9.09 -16.17
CA ASP A 30 -24.09 -10.27 -15.79
C ASP A 30 -25.60 -10.01 -15.87
N PHE A 31 -26.05 -8.82 -15.41
CA PHE A 31 -27.44 -8.41 -15.49
C PHE A 31 -28.01 -8.42 -16.92
N LEU A 32 -27.15 -8.17 -17.92
CA LEU A 32 -27.54 -8.16 -19.34
C LEU A 32 -27.33 -9.52 -20.04
N THR A 33 -26.91 -10.56 -19.33
CA THR A 33 -26.77 -11.92 -19.87
C THR A 33 -28.08 -12.35 -20.55
N GLY A 34 -27.97 -12.90 -21.77
CA GLY A 34 -29.11 -13.30 -22.60
C GLY A 34 -29.79 -12.18 -23.41
N GLN A 35 -29.64 -10.91 -23.00
CA GLN A 35 -30.11 -9.75 -23.78
C GLN A 35 -29.01 -9.18 -24.67
N VAL A 36 -27.80 -9.13 -24.14
CA VAL A 36 -26.60 -8.60 -24.80
C VAL A 36 -25.47 -9.58 -24.59
N ASN A 37 -24.83 -10.00 -25.67
CA ASN A 37 -23.63 -10.82 -25.54
C ASN A 37 -22.36 -9.97 -25.37
N TYR A 38 -21.31 -10.59 -24.81
CA TYR A 38 -20.03 -9.97 -24.49
C TYR A 38 -19.43 -9.15 -25.65
N LEU A 39 -19.65 -9.60 -26.89
CA LEU A 39 -19.18 -8.92 -28.10
C LEU A 39 -19.94 -7.61 -28.36
N ALA A 40 -21.28 -7.65 -28.35
CA ALA A 40 -22.12 -6.47 -28.48
C ALA A 40 -21.88 -5.47 -27.34
N PHE A 41 -21.71 -5.98 -26.11
CA PHE A 41 -21.38 -5.18 -24.95
C PHE A 41 -20.04 -4.45 -25.14
N THR A 42 -18.98 -5.16 -25.52
CA THR A 42 -17.65 -4.58 -25.79
C THR A 42 -17.68 -3.54 -26.91
N ILE A 43 -18.39 -3.82 -28.01
CA ILE A 43 -18.55 -2.88 -29.12
C ILE A 43 -19.24 -1.60 -28.63
N GLY A 44 -20.33 -1.72 -27.87
CA GLY A 44 -21.09 -0.58 -27.37
C GLY A 44 -20.26 0.34 -26.47
N ILE A 45 -19.45 -0.23 -25.57
CA ILE A 45 -18.57 0.55 -24.68
C ILE A 45 -17.43 1.22 -25.45
N PHE A 46 -16.88 0.56 -26.48
CA PHE A 46 -15.83 1.14 -27.33
C PHE A 46 -16.38 2.30 -28.17
N VAL A 47 -17.60 2.20 -28.70
CA VAL A 47 -18.26 3.30 -29.38
C VAL A 47 -18.40 4.51 -28.44
N CYS A 48 -18.87 4.29 -27.21
CA CYS A 48 -18.97 5.36 -26.20
C CYS A 48 -17.59 5.96 -25.88
N GLY A 49 -16.57 5.12 -25.74
CA GLY A 49 -15.18 5.53 -25.52
C GLY A 49 -14.62 6.40 -26.65
N ILE A 50 -14.78 5.98 -27.91
CA ILE A 50 -14.35 6.75 -29.09
C ILE A 50 -14.98 8.14 -29.08
N VAL A 51 -16.29 8.23 -28.85
CA VAL A 51 -17.02 9.50 -28.86
C VAL A 51 -16.57 10.41 -27.72
N LEU A 52 -16.54 9.91 -26.48
CA LEU A 52 -16.31 10.77 -25.31
C LEU A 52 -14.83 11.08 -25.07
N PHE A 53 -13.94 10.11 -25.20
CA PHE A 53 -12.50 10.38 -25.12
C PHE A 53 -12.04 11.23 -26.31
N GLY A 54 -12.60 10.99 -27.51
CA GLY A 54 -12.37 11.83 -28.69
C GLY A 54 -12.84 13.27 -28.49
N ALA A 55 -14.01 13.48 -27.88
CA ALA A 55 -14.51 14.81 -27.55
C ALA A 55 -13.61 15.53 -26.52
N ASP A 56 -13.12 14.84 -25.51
CA ASP A 56 -12.16 15.40 -24.53
C ASP A 56 -10.81 15.73 -25.20
N CYS A 57 -10.32 14.85 -26.09
CA CYS A 57 -9.13 15.11 -26.90
C CYS A 57 -9.32 16.33 -27.81
N TYR A 58 -10.48 16.48 -28.44
CA TYR A 58 -10.80 17.64 -29.27
C TYR A 58 -10.83 18.95 -28.47
N ARG A 59 -11.39 18.92 -27.25
CA ARG A 59 -11.36 20.07 -26.32
C ARG A 59 -9.94 20.43 -25.90
N LYS A 60 -9.05 19.45 -25.75
CA LYS A 60 -7.66 19.62 -25.30
C LYS A 60 -6.65 19.64 -26.45
N ARG A 61 -7.11 19.78 -27.71
CA ARG A 61 -6.29 19.60 -28.92
C ARG A 61 -5.00 20.41 -28.94
N ASP A 62 -5.03 21.65 -28.44
CA ASP A 62 -3.85 22.52 -28.47
C ASP A 62 -2.77 22.04 -27.49
N ARG A 63 -3.19 21.57 -26.31
CA ARG A 63 -2.29 20.96 -25.31
C ARG A 63 -1.76 19.60 -25.78
N LEU A 64 -2.56 18.81 -26.47
CA LEU A 64 -2.12 17.53 -27.02
C LEU A 64 -1.14 17.74 -28.19
N ARG A 65 -1.41 18.72 -29.06
CA ARG A 65 -0.53 19.08 -30.17
C ARG A 65 0.84 19.51 -29.69
N THR A 66 0.93 20.31 -28.63
CA THR A 66 2.23 20.69 -28.04
C THR A 66 2.96 19.48 -27.44
N GLY A 67 2.23 18.54 -26.82
CA GLY A 67 2.79 17.25 -26.38
C GLY A 67 3.43 16.47 -27.53
N PHE A 68 2.70 16.27 -28.64
CA PHE A 68 3.24 15.59 -29.82
C PHE A 68 4.40 16.33 -30.49
N VAL A 69 4.41 17.67 -30.51
CA VAL A 69 5.51 18.43 -31.12
C VAL A 69 6.82 18.27 -30.33
N ARG A 70 6.73 18.13 -29.01
CA ARG A 70 7.89 17.96 -28.12
C ARG A 70 8.60 16.63 -28.28
N LEU A 71 7.86 15.59 -28.67
CA LEU A 71 8.43 14.25 -28.87
C LEU A 71 9.22 14.16 -30.18
N ASP A 72 10.38 13.51 -30.13
CA ASP A 72 11.13 13.18 -31.33
C ASP A 72 10.45 12.08 -32.15
N ARG A 73 11.04 11.68 -33.29
CA ARG A 73 10.45 10.64 -34.16
C ARG A 73 10.42 9.26 -33.49
N ARG A 74 11.42 8.94 -32.68
CA ARG A 74 11.55 7.64 -32.02
C ARG A 74 10.56 7.54 -30.86
N GLU A 75 10.46 8.56 -30.04
CA GLU A 75 9.51 8.69 -28.93
C GLU A 75 8.06 8.63 -29.42
N LYS A 76 7.74 9.28 -30.54
CA LYS A 76 6.42 9.14 -31.18
C LYS A 76 6.11 7.71 -31.57
N ALA A 77 7.07 7.02 -32.19
CA ALA A 77 6.89 5.63 -32.59
C ALA A 77 6.72 4.72 -31.38
N THR A 78 7.50 4.93 -30.32
CA THR A 78 7.39 4.19 -29.06
C THR A 78 6.04 4.44 -28.38
N PHE A 79 5.63 5.70 -28.24
CA PHE A 79 4.30 6.07 -27.73
C PHE A 79 3.18 5.39 -28.51
N LEU A 80 3.17 5.50 -29.84
CA LEU A 80 2.14 4.86 -30.68
C LEU A 80 2.16 3.33 -30.57
N SER A 81 3.35 2.72 -30.43
CA SER A 81 3.47 1.26 -30.24
C SER A 81 2.87 0.81 -28.91
N PHE A 82 3.11 1.54 -27.83
CA PHE A 82 2.51 1.24 -26.52
C PHE A 82 1.01 1.55 -26.47
N VAL A 83 0.56 2.59 -27.16
CA VAL A 83 -0.88 2.89 -27.32
C VAL A 83 -1.59 1.80 -28.13
N PHE A 84 -0.94 1.28 -29.19
CA PHE A 84 -1.45 0.14 -29.95
C PHE A 84 -1.52 -1.12 -29.08
N LEU A 85 -0.43 -1.44 -28.36
CA LEU A 85 -0.39 -2.57 -27.43
C LEU A 85 -1.47 -2.46 -26.35
N PHE A 86 -1.62 -1.27 -25.75
CA PHE A 86 -2.67 -0.94 -24.80
C PHE A 86 -4.06 -1.22 -25.39
N GLY A 87 -4.34 -0.73 -26.60
CA GLY A 87 -5.63 -0.92 -27.26
C GLY A 87 -5.97 -2.40 -27.50
N VAL A 88 -5.02 -3.17 -28.04
CA VAL A 88 -5.21 -4.61 -28.30
C VAL A 88 -5.44 -5.38 -27.00
N LEU A 89 -4.63 -5.12 -25.97
CA LEU A 89 -4.76 -5.79 -24.68
C LEU A 89 -6.05 -5.38 -23.95
N LEU A 90 -6.49 -4.13 -24.07
CA LEU A 90 -7.78 -3.66 -23.54
C LEU A 90 -8.94 -4.41 -24.20
N ALA A 91 -8.91 -4.58 -25.52
CA ALA A 91 -9.92 -5.36 -26.24
C ALA A 91 -9.93 -6.84 -25.83
N ILE A 92 -8.75 -7.46 -25.66
CA ILE A 92 -8.63 -8.83 -25.15
C ILE A 92 -9.21 -8.91 -23.73
N TYR A 93 -8.87 -7.96 -22.86
CA TYR A 93 -9.39 -7.87 -21.49
C TYR A 93 -10.91 -7.80 -21.49
N ASP A 94 -11.51 -6.80 -22.13
CA ASP A 94 -12.96 -6.61 -22.10
C ASP A 94 -13.69 -7.83 -22.69
N LEU A 95 -13.23 -8.35 -23.83
CA LEU A 95 -13.82 -9.55 -24.44
C LEU A 95 -13.78 -10.77 -23.52
N THR A 96 -12.60 -11.08 -22.97
CA THR A 96 -12.40 -12.29 -22.15
C THR A 96 -13.05 -12.16 -20.77
N PHE A 97 -13.04 -10.96 -20.19
CA PHE A 97 -13.71 -10.68 -18.93
C PHE A 97 -15.23 -10.79 -19.05
N TYR A 98 -15.85 -10.10 -20.02
CA TYR A 98 -17.30 -10.18 -20.21
C TYR A 98 -17.75 -11.56 -20.69
N PHE A 99 -16.94 -12.25 -21.50
CA PHE A 99 -17.19 -13.65 -21.84
C PHE A 99 -17.23 -14.52 -20.57
N ALA A 100 -16.23 -14.40 -19.69
CA ALA A 100 -16.16 -15.19 -18.47
C ALA A 100 -17.34 -14.94 -17.53
N ILE A 101 -17.75 -13.68 -17.39
CA ILE A 101 -18.91 -13.28 -16.57
C ILE A 101 -20.21 -13.83 -17.15
N GLN A 102 -20.44 -13.73 -18.46
CA GLN A 102 -21.74 -14.10 -19.05
C GLN A 102 -21.89 -15.60 -19.36
N THR A 103 -20.79 -16.37 -19.40
CA THR A 103 -20.81 -17.80 -19.77
C THR A 103 -20.52 -18.74 -18.60
N GLY A 104 -19.96 -18.23 -17.50
CA GLY A 104 -19.66 -18.99 -16.30
C GLY A 104 -20.22 -18.33 -15.04
N PRO A 105 -19.92 -18.90 -13.87
CA PRO A 105 -20.27 -18.30 -12.59
C PRO A 105 -19.56 -16.95 -12.40
N SER A 106 -20.35 -15.89 -12.29
CA SER A 106 -19.87 -14.49 -12.28
C SER A 106 -18.93 -14.18 -11.12
N ILE A 107 -19.21 -14.69 -9.91
CA ILE A 107 -18.37 -14.43 -8.72
C ILE A 107 -16.97 -15.07 -8.87
N PRO A 108 -16.81 -16.38 -9.13
CA PRO A 108 -15.49 -16.97 -9.37
C PRO A 108 -14.72 -16.32 -10.52
N ALA A 109 -15.39 -16.03 -11.64
CA ALA A 109 -14.75 -15.33 -12.77
C ALA A 109 -14.25 -13.93 -12.36
N ASN A 110 -15.04 -13.19 -11.59
CA ASN A 110 -14.64 -11.88 -11.05
C ASN A 110 -13.46 -11.99 -10.09
N LEU A 111 -13.46 -12.97 -9.19
CA LEU A 111 -12.35 -13.20 -8.25
C LEU A 111 -11.05 -13.59 -8.96
N ILE A 112 -11.10 -14.46 -9.97
CA ILE A 112 -9.94 -14.78 -10.81
C ILE A 112 -9.41 -13.52 -11.51
N ASN A 113 -10.31 -12.67 -12.04
CA ASN A 113 -9.91 -11.43 -12.69
C ASN A 113 -9.09 -10.54 -11.74
N TYR A 114 -9.43 -10.48 -10.45
CA TYR A 114 -8.71 -9.71 -9.42
C TYR A 114 -7.31 -10.21 -9.06
N LEU A 115 -6.76 -11.17 -9.80
CA LEU A 115 -5.31 -11.44 -9.80
C LEU A 115 -4.51 -10.34 -10.52
N TRP A 116 -5.14 -9.54 -11.38
CA TRP A 116 -4.45 -8.51 -12.17
C TRP A 116 -3.59 -7.54 -11.34
N PRO A 117 -3.99 -7.02 -10.14
CA PRO A 117 -3.18 -6.05 -9.40
C PRO A 117 -1.84 -6.63 -8.93
N MET A 118 -1.73 -7.95 -8.89
CA MET A 118 -0.55 -8.70 -8.45
C MET A 118 0.35 -9.02 -9.61
N LEU A 119 -0.25 -9.32 -10.76
CA LEU A 119 0.44 -9.51 -12.02
C LEU A 119 1.02 -8.19 -12.55
N THR A 120 0.36 -7.06 -12.29
CA THR A 120 0.82 -5.73 -12.74
C THR A 120 2.26 -5.41 -12.32
N PRO A 121 2.63 -5.42 -11.01
CA PRO A 121 4.01 -5.14 -10.61
C PRO A 121 4.99 -6.20 -11.12
N ILE A 122 4.57 -7.47 -11.27
CA ILE A 122 5.44 -8.53 -11.81
C ILE A 122 5.80 -8.24 -13.27
N PHE A 123 4.81 -7.92 -14.10
CA PHE A 123 5.06 -7.55 -15.48
C PHE A 123 5.81 -6.22 -15.59
N ALA A 124 5.57 -5.26 -14.68
CA ALA A 124 6.32 -4.01 -14.63
C ALA A 124 7.84 -4.24 -14.55
N VAL A 125 8.25 -5.20 -13.72
CA VAL A 125 9.67 -5.58 -13.55
C VAL A 125 10.18 -6.41 -14.72
N PHE A 126 9.51 -7.51 -15.05
CA PHE A 126 10.05 -8.49 -15.99
C PHE A 126 9.92 -8.06 -17.46
N LEU A 127 8.78 -7.48 -17.85
CA LEU A 127 8.48 -7.17 -19.24
C LEU A 127 8.76 -5.71 -19.57
N PHE A 128 8.41 -4.80 -18.65
CA PHE A 128 8.54 -3.36 -18.87
C PHE A 128 9.81 -2.76 -18.25
N ARG A 129 10.62 -3.58 -17.55
CA ARG A 129 11.95 -3.23 -16.98
C ARG A 129 11.95 -1.93 -16.18
N ARG A 130 10.97 -1.74 -15.30
CA ARG A 130 10.95 -0.57 -14.42
C ARG A 130 11.97 -0.72 -13.29
N PRO A 131 12.97 0.18 -13.19
CA PRO A 131 14.18 -0.01 -12.37
C PRO A 131 13.98 0.13 -10.85
N ASN A 132 12.80 0.56 -10.38
CA ASN A 132 12.56 0.84 -8.95
C ASN A 132 11.75 -0.25 -8.23
N ASP A 133 11.34 -1.32 -8.91
CA ASP A 133 10.52 -2.38 -8.33
C ASP A 133 11.32 -3.69 -8.27
N GLU A 134 11.93 -4.00 -7.12
CA GLU A 134 12.54 -5.32 -6.94
C GLU A 134 11.51 -6.36 -6.51
N ILE A 135 11.56 -7.54 -7.12
CA ILE A 135 10.74 -8.69 -6.71
C ILE A 135 11.41 -9.34 -5.51
N THR A 136 10.94 -8.97 -4.33
CA THR A 136 11.38 -9.57 -3.07
C THR A 136 10.68 -10.92 -2.84
N ALA A 137 11.30 -11.82 -2.06
CA ALA A 137 10.69 -13.09 -1.65
C ALA A 137 9.33 -12.89 -0.97
N TYR A 138 9.14 -11.76 -0.29
CA TYR A 138 7.87 -11.32 0.27
C TYR A 138 6.79 -11.10 -0.80
N LYS A 139 7.10 -10.40 -1.91
CA LYS A 139 6.16 -10.19 -3.02
C LYS A 139 5.78 -11.53 -3.68
N ILE A 140 6.73 -12.46 -3.77
CA ILE A 140 6.46 -13.82 -4.26
C ILE A 140 5.51 -14.58 -3.31
N GLY A 141 5.72 -14.49 -1.98
CA GLY A 141 4.85 -15.13 -0.99
C GLY A 141 3.41 -14.62 -1.03
N ALA A 142 3.22 -13.30 -1.15
CA ALA A 142 1.89 -12.71 -1.30
C ALA A 142 1.23 -13.12 -2.63
N LEU A 143 1.98 -13.21 -3.73
CA LEU A 143 1.47 -13.70 -4.99
C LEU A 143 0.96 -15.15 -4.87
N LEU A 144 1.74 -16.04 -4.26
CA LEU A 144 1.35 -17.44 -4.04
C LEU A 144 0.07 -17.54 -3.20
N LEU A 145 -0.08 -16.67 -2.19
CA LEU A 145 -1.28 -16.62 -1.35
C LEU A 145 -2.54 -16.29 -2.17
N ALA A 146 -2.43 -15.41 -3.14
CA ALA A 146 -3.57 -15.04 -3.98
C ALA A 146 -3.89 -16.08 -5.06
N PHE A 147 -2.88 -16.73 -5.63
CA PHE A 147 -3.11 -17.88 -6.50
C PHE A 147 -3.82 -19.00 -5.73
N LEU A 148 -3.42 -19.25 -4.48
CA LEU A 148 -4.13 -20.17 -3.60
C LEU A 148 -5.57 -19.70 -3.34
N GLY A 149 -5.77 -18.41 -3.11
CA GLY A 149 -7.10 -17.80 -2.99
C GLY A 149 -7.97 -18.02 -4.23
N ALA A 150 -7.43 -17.83 -5.44
CA ALA A 150 -8.15 -18.08 -6.69
C ALA A 150 -8.48 -19.56 -6.88
N ILE A 151 -7.58 -20.48 -6.50
CA ILE A 151 -7.86 -21.92 -6.51
C ILE A 151 -9.02 -22.24 -5.56
N ILE A 152 -8.98 -21.74 -4.32
CA ILE A 152 -10.03 -21.96 -3.32
C ILE A 152 -11.36 -21.33 -3.76
N ALA A 153 -11.34 -20.17 -4.42
CA ALA A 153 -12.54 -19.50 -4.90
C ALA A 153 -13.28 -20.30 -6.00
N VAL A 154 -12.53 -21.08 -6.77
CA VAL A 154 -13.04 -21.90 -7.87
C VAL A 154 -13.36 -23.33 -7.41
N TRP A 155 -12.66 -23.80 -6.38
CA TRP A 155 -12.80 -25.15 -5.85
C TRP A 155 -13.97 -25.22 -4.88
N ASP A 156 -15.11 -25.74 -5.36
CA ASP A 156 -16.26 -26.00 -4.49
C ASP A 156 -16.03 -27.26 -3.66
N PHE A 157 -15.71 -27.07 -2.39
CA PHE A 157 -15.51 -28.17 -1.44
C PHE A 157 -16.83 -28.86 -1.04
N SER A 158 -17.99 -28.30 -1.40
CA SER A 158 -19.32 -28.85 -1.07
C SER A 158 -19.87 -29.85 -2.10
N GLY A 159 -19.11 -30.15 -3.15
CA GLY A 159 -19.42 -31.23 -4.10
C GLY A 159 -20.44 -30.89 -5.19
N GLY A 160 -20.71 -29.61 -5.45
CA GLY A 160 -21.74 -29.17 -6.40
C GLY A 160 -21.24 -28.78 -7.79
N THR A 161 -20.03 -28.24 -7.94
CA THR A 161 -19.48 -27.90 -9.26
C THR A 161 -18.46 -28.96 -9.72
N ASP A 162 -18.96 -29.93 -10.46
CA ASP A 162 -18.07 -30.76 -11.24
C ASP A 162 -17.37 -29.84 -12.26
N LEU A 163 -16.05 -29.69 -12.16
CA LEU A 163 -15.18 -29.14 -13.21
C LEU A 163 -15.32 -29.93 -14.54
N ALA A 164 -16.30 -30.82 -14.68
CA ALA A 164 -16.54 -31.69 -15.82
C ALA A 164 -17.00 -30.96 -17.08
N SER A 165 -17.70 -29.81 -16.98
CA SER A 165 -18.13 -29.11 -18.20
C SER A 165 -16.99 -28.28 -18.81
N MET A 166 -16.78 -28.46 -20.12
CA MET A 166 -15.74 -27.77 -20.87
C MET A 166 -15.97 -26.26 -20.88
N GLU A 167 -17.22 -25.81 -20.94
CA GLU A 167 -17.62 -24.39 -20.92
C GLU A 167 -17.20 -23.69 -19.61
N LEU A 168 -17.37 -24.36 -18.46
CA LEU A 168 -16.96 -23.81 -17.17
C LEU A 168 -15.44 -23.59 -17.12
N ARG A 169 -14.66 -24.56 -17.60
CA ARG A 169 -13.19 -24.44 -17.70
C ARG A 169 -12.77 -23.29 -18.62
N PHE A 170 -13.46 -23.11 -19.74
CA PHE A 170 -13.20 -22.01 -20.66
C PHE A 170 -13.53 -20.64 -20.04
N SER A 171 -14.61 -20.54 -19.26
CA SER A 171 -14.95 -19.29 -18.56
C SER A 171 -13.84 -18.88 -17.55
N TYR A 172 -13.32 -19.82 -16.77
CA TYR A 172 -12.23 -19.56 -15.82
C TYR A 172 -10.90 -19.27 -16.51
N LEU A 173 -10.61 -19.97 -17.62
CA LEU A 173 -9.45 -19.65 -18.44
C LEU A 173 -9.57 -18.23 -19.02
N ALA A 174 -10.74 -17.84 -19.50
CA ALA A 174 -11.00 -16.49 -20.01
C ALA A 174 -10.84 -15.43 -18.91
N ALA A 175 -11.34 -15.67 -17.70
CA ALA A 175 -11.12 -14.78 -16.55
C ALA A 175 -9.62 -14.65 -16.20
N PHE A 176 -8.87 -15.74 -16.29
CA PHE A 176 -7.42 -15.70 -16.05
C PHE A 176 -6.69 -14.93 -17.16
N VAL A 177 -7.05 -15.13 -18.43
CA VAL A 177 -6.54 -14.34 -19.55
C VAL A 177 -6.88 -12.86 -19.39
N ALA A 178 -8.08 -12.54 -18.92
CA ALA A 178 -8.47 -11.16 -18.58
C ALA A 178 -7.53 -10.58 -17.52
N SER A 179 -7.23 -11.32 -16.44
CA SER A 179 -6.31 -10.84 -15.39
C SER A 179 -4.91 -10.50 -15.93
N ILE A 180 -4.40 -11.31 -16.86
CA ILE A 180 -3.10 -11.09 -17.53
C ILE A 180 -3.18 -9.89 -18.46
N ALA A 181 -4.21 -9.84 -19.31
CA ALA A 181 -4.42 -8.74 -20.25
C ALA A 181 -4.57 -7.40 -19.51
N ALA A 182 -5.26 -7.41 -18.36
CA ALA A 182 -5.38 -6.28 -17.46
C ALA A 182 -4.04 -5.76 -16.96
N ALA A 183 -3.24 -6.67 -16.39
CA ALA A 183 -1.93 -6.33 -15.87
C ALA A 183 -0.99 -5.79 -16.97
N LEU A 184 -1.06 -6.32 -18.19
CA LEU A 184 -0.26 -5.87 -19.32
C LEU A 184 -0.75 -4.53 -19.89
N TYR A 185 -2.06 -4.33 -20.08
CA TYR A 185 -2.56 -3.06 -20.64
C TYR A 185 -2.30 -1.91 -19.65
N LEU A 186 -2.39 -2.15 -18.34
CA LEU A 186 -2.11 -1.12 -17.33
C LEU A 186 -0.65 -0.67 -17.38
N ASN A 187 0.29 -1.61 -17.55
CA ASN A 187 1.70 -1.27 -17.77
C ASN A 187 1.92 -0.51 -19.08
N ALA A 188 1.26 -0.91 -20.17
CA ALA A 188 1.33 -0.20 -21.45
C ALA A 188 0.72 1.22 -21.36
N LEU A 189 -0.35 1.38 -20.60
CA LEU A 189 -0.96 2.67 -20.28
C LEU A 189 0.02 3.57 -19.54
N ASP A 190 0.66 3.06 -18.49
CA ASP A 190 1.63 3.80 -17.70
C ASP A 190 2.81 4.28 -18.56
N VAL A 191 3.39 3.40 -19.39
CA VAL A 191 4.47 3.79 -20.31
C VAL A 191 4.00 4.83 -21.33
N ALA A 192 2.79 4.68 -21.89
CA ALA A 192 2.25 5.69 -22.80
C ALA A 192 2.06 7.05 -22.12
N GLN A 193 1.69 7.06 -20.83
CA GLN A 193 1.53 8.29 -20.04
C GLN A 193 2.86 8.96 -19.68
N ASP A 194 3.97 8.22 -19.63
CA ASP A 194 5.31 8.80 -19.45
C ASP A 194 5.69 9.73 -20.62
N TYR A 195 5.21 9.43 -21.84
CA TYR A 195 5.42 10.27 -23.02
C TYR A 195 4.40 11.41 -23.12
N ILE A 196 3.10 11.08 -23.08
CA ILE A 196 2.02 12.06 -23.12
C ILE A 196 1.05 11.77 -21.97
N PRO A 197 1.04 12.60 -20.90
CA PRO A 197 0.24 12.35 -19.70
C PRO A 197 -1.23 12.71 -19.93
N SER A 198 -1.92 11.89 -20.73
CA SER A 198 -3.32 12.08 -21.11
C SER A 198 -4.02 10.74 -21.27
N ILE A 199 -4.70 10.29 -20.20
CA ILE A 199 -5.49 9.07 -20.21
C ILE A 199 -6.50 9.04 -21.36
N SER A 200 -7.19 10.16 -21.62
CA SER A 200 -8.15 10.27 -22.72
C SER A 200 -7.52 10.01 -24.09
N LEU A 201 -6.27 10.44 -24.28
CA LEU A 201 -5.59 10.26 -25.57
C LEU A 201 -5.20 8.79 -25.76
N THR A 202 -4.65 8.16 -24.72
CA THR A 202 -4.28 6.75 -24.77
C THR A 202 -5.51 5.86 -24.98
N TYR A 203 -6.61 6.11 -24.26
CA TYR A 203 -7.87 5.39 -24.47
C TYR A 203 -8.46 5.65 -25.86
N PHE A 204 -8.52 6.90 -26.31
CA PHE A 204 -9.07 7.23 -27.63
C PHE A 204 -8.30 6.55 -28.77
N LEU A 205 -6.98 6.71 -28.82
CA LEU A 205 -6.15 6.11 -29.86
C LEU A 205 -6.07 4.59 -29.73
N GLY A 206 -5.96 4.06 -28.51
CA GLY A 206 -5.94 2.62 -28.26
C GLY A 206 -7.22 1.94 -28.74
N ILE A 207 -8.39 2.49 -28.38
CA ILE A 207 -9.67 1.98 -28.86
C ILE A 207 -9.76 2.11 -30.39
N LEU A 208 -9.35 3.25 -30.97
CA LEU A 208 -9.34 3.41 -32.43
C LEU A 208 -8.45 2.39 -33.15
N PHE A 209 -7.33 1.97 -32.54
CA PHE A 209 -6.49 0.93 -33.09
C PHE A 209 -7.11 -0.47 -32.96
N ALA A 210 -7.76 -0.77 -31.84
CA ALA A 210 -8.31 -2.09 -31.57
C ALA A 210 -9.69 -2.34 -32.23
N PHE A 211 -10.51 -1.30 -32.36
CA PHE A 211 -11.89 -1.40 -32.81
C PHE A 211 -12.05 -2.01 -34.23
N PRO A 212 -11.19 -1.69 -35.23
CA PRO A 212 -11.26 -2.36 -36.53
C PRO A 212 -11.02 -3.87 -36.44
N PHE A 213 -10.07 -4.32 -35.60
CA PHE A 213 -9.81 -5.75 -35.41
C PHE A 213 -11.01 -6.46 -34.77
N LEU A 214 -11.67 -5.79 -33.83
CA LEU A 214 -12.90 -6.27 -33.20
C LEU A 214 -14.06 -6.40 -34.22
N LEU A 215 -14.24 -5.43 -35.10
CA LEU A 215 -15.30 -5.49 -36.11
C LEU A 215 -15.02 -6.52 -37.20
N VAL A 216 -13.76 -6.69 -37.58
CA VAL A 216 -13.33 -7.66 -38.61
C VAL A 216 -13.37 -9.10 -38.07
N SER A 217 -13.19 -9.31 -36.77
CA SER A 217 -13.30 -10.65 -36.16
C SER A 217 -14.73 -11.22 -36.23
N VAL A 218 -15.76 -10.34 -36.22
CA VAL A 218 -17.18 -10.75 -36.31
C VAL A 218 -17.44 -11.61 -37.54
N PRO A 219 -17.23 -11.14 -38.78
CA PRO A 219 -17.46 -11.95 -39.97
C PRO A 219 -16.41 -13.07 -40.17
N ILE A 220 -15.16 -12.88 -39.74
CA ILE A 220 -14.09 -13.88 -39.94
C ILE A 220 -14.34 -15.16 -39.14
N PHE A 221 -14.81 -15.00 -37.90
CA PHE A 221 -15.04 -16.12 -36.98
C PHE A 221 -16.53 -16.47 -36.86
N GLU A 222 -17.38 -15.94 -37.75
CA GLU A 222 -18.83 -16.17 -37.75
C GLU A 222 -19.48 -15.88 -36.39
N LEU A 223 -18.96 -14.87 -35.66
CA LEU A 223 -19.46 -14.50 -34.35
C LEU A 223 -20.80 -13.78 -34.50
N THR A 224 -21.75 -14.12 -33.64
CA THR A 224 -23.02 -13.40 -33.58
C THR A 224 -22.87 -12.19 -32.67
N VAL A 225 -23.34 -11.02 -33.11
CA VAL A 225 -23.50 -9.83 -32.26
C VAL A 225 -24.97 -9.77 -31.85
N GLN A 226 -25.25 -9.93 -30.56
CA GLN A 226 -26.61 -9.97 -30.03
C GLN A 226 -26.85 -8.80 -29.07
N ALA A 227 -27.85 -7.97 -29.36
CA ALA A 227 -28.36 -6.94 -28.47
C ALA A 227 -29.85 -6.72 -28.70
N THR A 228 -30.65 -6.68 -27.64
CA THR A 228 -32.07 -6.31 -27.71
C THR A 228 -32.23 -4.78 -27.72
N ALA A 229 -33.30 -4.25 -28.33
CA ALA A 229 -33.52 -2.80 -28.38
C ALA A 229 -33.58 -2.15 -26.99
N ASP A 230 -34.18 -2.86 -26.02
CA ASP A 230 -34.34 -2.38 -24.63
C ASP A 230 -33.01 -2.32 -23.85
N SER A 231 -32.01 -3.10 -24.29
CA SER A 231 -30.69 -3.13 -23.65
C SER A 231 -29.75 -2.01 -24.15
N LEU A 232 -30.01 -1.41 -25.32
CA LEU A 232 -29.16 -0.38 -25.91
C LEU A 232 -28.98 0.85 -25.01
N PRO A 233 -30.03 1.42 -24.39
CA PRO A 233 -29.87 2.53 -23.44
C PRO A 233 -28.99 2.17 -22.25
N ILE A 234 -29.04 0.92 -21.78
CA ILE A 234 -28.26 0.43 -20.63
C ILE A 234 -26.79 0.32 -21.02
N ILE A 235 -26.46 -0.24 -22.19
CA ILE A 235 -25.09 -0.31 -22.70
C ILE A 235 -24.51 1.10 -22.90
N VAL A 236 -25.30 2.03 -23.45
CA VAL A 236 -24.87 3.42 -23.64
C VAL A 236 -24.63 4.09 -22.29
N LEU A 237 -25.55 3.94 -21.33
CA LEU A 237 -25.38 4.49 -19.99
C LEU A 237 -24.14 3.91 -19.30
N TYR A 238 -23.90 2.60 -19.44
CA TYR A 238 -22.70 1.93 -18.94
C TYR A 238 -21.44 2.50 -19.59
N GLY A 239 -21.41 2.60 -20.92
CA GLY A 239 -20.27 3.15 -21.66
C GLY A 239 -19.95 4.59 -21.26
N ILE A 240 -20.97 5.42 -21.06
CA ILE A 240 -20.81 6.83 -20.68
C ILE A 240 -20.39 6.97 -19.21
N VAL A 241 -21.15 6.39 -18.29
CA VAL A 241 -21.02 6.65 -16.85
C VAL A 241 -19.97 5.75 -16.23
N VAL A 242 -20.09 4.45 -16.46
CA VAL A 242 -19.30 3.42 -15.76
C VAL A 242 -17.92 3.31 -16.40
N PHE A 243 -17.85 3.12 -17.72
CA PHE A 243 -16.58 3.00 -18.44
C PHE A 243 -15.86 4.35 -18.54
N VAL A 244 -16.41 5.35 -19.23
CA VAL A 244 -15.70 6.64 -19.44
C VAL A 244 -15.69 7.51 -18.18
N GLY A 245 -16.83 7.65 -17.49
CA GLY A 245 -16.95 8.46 -16.28
C GLY A 245 -16.02 7.99 -15.16
N GLY A 246 -15.90 6.67 -14.97
CA GLY A 246 -14.96 6.07 -14.01
C GLY A 246 -13.50 6.46 -14.27
N GLN A 247 -13.06 6.41 -15.55
CA GLN A 247 -11.70 6.80 -15.93
C GLN A 247 -11.46 8.31 -15.77
N PHE A 248 -12.45 9.15 -16.07
CA PHE A 248 -12.35 10.60 -15.86
C PHE A 248 -12.31 10.98 -14.39
N ALA A 249 -13.07 10.29 -13.53
CA ALA A 249 -13.02 10.48 -12.09
C ALA A 249 -11.66 10.04 -11.52
N TRP A 250 -11.17 8.86 -11.93
CA TRP A 250 -9.85 8.36 -11.55
C TRP A 250 -8.72 9.31 -11.94
N GLY A 251 -8.71 9.76 -13.20
CA GLY A 251 -7.71 10.71 -13.68
C GLY A 251 -7.70 12.02 -12.89
N ARG A 252 -8.88 12.53 -12.49
CA ARG A 252 -8.97 13.72 -11.62
C ARG A 252 -8.52 13.44 -10.19
N ALA A 253 -8.84 12.26 -9.65
CA ALA A 253 -8.41 11.85 -8.32
C ALA A 253 -6.88 11.82 -8.26
N ILE A 254 -6.23 10.99 -9.10
CA ILE A 254 -4.77 10.81 -9.10
C ILE A 254 -4.01 12.10 -9.38
N THR A 255 -4.55 12.99 -10.22
CA THR A 255 -3.85 14.25 -10.57
C THR A 255 -3.94 15.31 -9.48
N ARG A 256 -4.97 15.27 -8.62
CA ARG A 256 -5.22 16.32 -7.61
C ARG A 256 -5.03 15.86 -6.17
N GLY A 257 -5.14 14.56 -5.91
CA GLY A 257 -5.03 14.00 -4.57
C GLY A 257 -3.72 13.28 -4.33
N ASN A 258 -3.54 12.83 -3.10
CA ASN A 258 -2.42 11.98 -2.76
C ASN A 258 -2.55 10.62 -3.47
N LYS A 259 -1.68 10.37 -4.46
CA LYS A 259 -1.67 9.15 -5.27
C LYS A 259 -1.64 7.89 -4.42
N VAL A 260 -0.88 7.88 -3.32
CA VAL A 260 -0.76 6.75 -2.40
C VAL A 260 -2.11 6.42 -1.76
N VAL A 261 -2.82 7.44 -1.28
CA VAL A 261 -4.15 7.26 -0.65
C VAL A 261 -5.19 6.83 -1.67
N ILE A 262 -5.23 7.46 -2.84
CA ILE A 262 -6.21 7.14 -3.89
C ILE A 262 -5.97 5.73 -4.44
N SER A 263 -4.71 5.33 -4.65
CA SER A 263 -4.37 3.97 -5.04
C SER A 263 -4.73 2.95 -3.95
N ALA A 264 -4.64 3.30 -2.67
CA ALA A 264 -5.09 2.44 -1.57
C ALA A 264 -6.62 2.25 -1.53
N LEU A 265 -7.41 3.22 -2.01
CA LEU A 265 -8.86 3.03 -2.09
C LEU A 265 -9.26 1.99 -3.14
N ALA A 266 -8.45 1.79 -4.19
CA ALA A 266 -8.74 0.84 -5.26
C ALA A 266 -8.87 -0.62 -4.78
N TYR A 267 -8.33 -0.95 -3.60
CA TYR A 267 -8.50 -2.27 -2.96
C TYR A 267 -9.90 -2.55 -2.42
N LEU A 268 -10.78 -1.54 -2.40
CA LEU A 268 -12.21 -1.77 -2.11
C LEU A 268 -12.96 -2.33 -3.32
N THR A 269 -12.43 -2.17 -4.53
CA THR A 269 -13.09 -2.59 -5.78
C THR A 269 -13.42 -4.09 -5.79
N PRO A 270 -12.51 -5.02 -5.42
CA PRO A 270 -12.83 -6.45 -5.37
C PRO A 270 -13.96 -6.81 -4.42
N ILE A 271 -14.01 -6.15 -3.26
CA ILE A 271 -15.03 -6.37 -2.22
C ILE A 271 -16.39 -5.87 -2.74
N LEU A 272 -16.44 -4.62 -3.18
CA LEU A 272 -17.66 -3.98 -3.65
C LEU A 272 -18.21 -4.65 -4.91
N SER A 273 -17.33 -5.07 -5.82
CA SER A 273 -17.73 -5.76 -7.05
C SER A 273 -18.36 -7.12 -6.77
N THR A 274 -17.77 -7.91 -5.87
CA THR A 274 -18.33 -9.20 -5.45
C THR A 274 -19.65 -9.01 -4.70
N LEU A 275 -19.73 -7.99 -3.84
CA LEU A 275 -20.97 -7.63 -3.15
C LEU A 275 -22.07 -7.22 -4.13
N PHE A 276 -21.75 -6.44 -5.17
CA PHE A 276 -22.73 -6.03 -6.17
C PHE A 276 -23.20 -7.20 -7.03
N LEU A 277 -22.35 -8.17 -7.35
CA LEU A 277 -22.78 -9.40 -8.02
C LEU A 277 -23.80 -10.17 -7.15
N PHE A 278 -23.50 -10.30 -5.85
CA PHE A 278 -24.39 -10.97 -4.90
C PHE A 278 -25.73 -10.23 -4.74
N VAL A 279 -25.72 -8.91 -4.60
CA VAL A 279 -26.93 -8.12 -4.29
C VAL A 279 -27.75 -7.72 -5.52
N LEU A 280 -27.12 -7.41 -6.65
CA LEU A 280 -27.82 -6.86 -7.82
C LEU A 280 -28.26 -7.91 -8.83
N VAL A 281 -27.62 -9.08 -8.83
CA VAL A 281 -27.85 -10.14 -9.82
C VAL A 281 -28.08 -11.51 -9.13
N ASP A 282 -28.22 -11.52 -7.81
CA ASP A 282 -28.45 -12.73 -7.00
C ASP A 282 -27.42 -13.85 -7.26
N ALA A 283 -26.17 -13.47 -7.58
CA ALA A 283 -25.12 -14.43 -7.87
C ALA A 283 -24.78 -15.26 -6.61
N THR A 284 -24.70 -16.58 -6.74
CA THR A 284 -24.45 -17.49 -5.61
C THR A 284 -23.05 -17.30 -5.03
N LEU A 285 -22.97 -16.78 -3.81
CA LEU A 285 -21.72 -16.65 -3.06
C LEU A 285 -21.56 -17.86 -2.13
N THR A 286 -20.61 -18.75 -2.44
CA THR A 286 -20.30 -19.90 -1.60
C THR A 286 -19.22 -19.60 -0.57
N GLN A 287 -19.09 -20.50 0.42
CA GLN A 287 -18.08 -20.40 1.46
C GLN A 287 -16.65 -20.38 0.90
N SER A 288 -16.37 -21.23 -0.08
CA SER A 288 -15.07 -21.31 -0.76
C SER A 288 -14.76 -20.02 -1.54
N MET A 289 -15.76 -19.42 -2.19
CA MET A 289 -15.61 -18.14 -2.88
C MET A 289 -15.25 -17.00 -1.94
N ALA A 290 -15.91 -16.88 -0.78
CA ALA A 290 -15.58 -15.83 0.18
C ALA A 290 -14.21 -16.03 0.84
N ALA A 291 -13.84 -17.28 1.17
CA ALA A 291 -12.51 -17.63 1.66
C ALA A 291 -11.42 -17.27 0.64
N GLY A 292 -11.60 -17.69 -0.61
CA GLY A 292 -10.67 -17.40 -1.70
C GLY A 292 -10.55 -15.91 -2.01
N GLY A 293 -11.67 -15.19 -2.05
CA GLY A 293 -11.71 -13.74 -2.23
C GLY A 293 -10.98 -12.99 -1.11
N THR A 294 -11.14 -13.43 0.15
CA THR A 294 -10.43 -12.86 1.29
C THR A 294 -8.91 -13.01 1.13
N LEU A 295 -8.42 -14.18 0.74
CA LEU A 295 -7.00 -14.41 0.50
C LEU A 295 -6.45 -13.51 -0.62
N ILE A 296 -7.19 -13.35 -1.72
CA ILE A 296 -6.81 -12.46 -2.83
C ILE A 296 -6.72 -11.00 -2.34
N ILE A 297 -7.70 -10.53 -1.56
CA ILE A 297 -7.72 -9.16 -1.03
C ILE A 297 -6.56 -8.94 -0.05
N VAL A 298 -6.34 -9.84 0.91
CA VAL A 298 -5.24 -9.76 1.87
C VAL A 298 -3.90 -9.70 1.13
N ALA A 299 -3.70 -10.60 0.17
CA ALA A 299 -2.50 -10.63 -0.63
C ALA A 299 -2.30 -9.34 -1.47
N ASN A 300 -3.38 -8.76 -2.00
CA ASN A 300 -3.36 -7.49 -2.72
C ASN A 300 -2.93 -6.32 -1.83
N VAL A 301 -3.40 -6.28 -0.59
CA VAL A 301 -2.97 -5.29 0.42
C VAL A 301 -1.50 -5.51 0.79
N LEU A 302 -1.08 -6.75 0.98
CA LEU A 302 0.31 -7.08 1.32
C LEU A 302 1.30 -6.66 0.23
N LEU A 303 0.92 -6.76 -1.04
CA LEU A 303 1.80 -6.46 -2.18
C LEU A 303 2.08 -4.98 -2.40
N ASN A 304 1.23 -4.08 -1.92
CA ASN A 304 1.34 -2.68 -2.29
C ASN A 304 2.32 -1.91 -1.39
N ASP A 305 3.37 -1.39 -2.02
CA ASP A 305 4.38 -0.54 -1.39
C ASP A 305 3.79 0.78 -0.85
N SER A 306 2.63 1.22 -1.32
CA SER A 306 1.84 2.30 -0.73
C SER A 306 1.46 2.01 0.72
N PHE A 307 1.12 0.77 1.09
CA PHE A 307 0.88 0.39 2.49
C PHE A 307 2.16 0.29 3.32
N ARG A 308 3.35 0.41 2.69
CA ARG A 308 4.60 0.64 3.42
C ARG A 308 4.73 2.09 3.89
N HIS A 309 4.05 3.05 3.23
CA HIS A 309 4.17 4.50 3.48
C HIS A 309 2.87 5.20 3.90
N VAL A 310 1.69 4.62 3.66
CA VAL A 310 0.45 5.00 4.37
C VAL A 310 0.75 4.77 5.84
N SER A 311 0.61 5.79 6.70
CA SER A 311 0.76 5.59 8.13
C SER A 311 -0.07 4.38 8.55
N SER A 312 0.59 3.37 9.11
CA SER A 312 -0.01 2.07 9.43
C SER A 312 -1.32 2.17 10.21
N ALA A 313 -1.50 3.26 10.96
CA ALA A 313 -2.73 3.70 11.60
C ALA A 313 -3.95 3.67 10.64
N ARG A 314 -3.82 4.22 9.42
CA ARG A 314 -4.91 4.23 8.43
C ARG A 314 -5.21 2.84 7.88
N GLY A 315 -4.19 2.00 7.70
CA GLY A 315 -4.36 0.60 7.26
C GLY A 315 -5.01 -0.28 8.33
N ALA A 316 -4.66 -0.08 9.60
CA ALA A 316 -5.29 -0.77 10.72
C ALA A 316 -6.72 -0.29 10.97
N VAL A 317 -7.03 1.00 10.78
CA VAL A 317 -8.42 1.50 10.83
C VAL A 317 -9.26 0.87 9.73
N ILE A 318 -8.74 0.72 8.50
CA ILE A 318 -9.41 -0.01 7.42
C ILE A 318 -9.59 -1.49 7.79
N GLY A 319 -8.57 -2.12 8.40
CA GLY A 319 -8.65 -3.49 8.91
C GLY A 319 -9.74 -3.64 9.97
N ILE A 320 -9.75 -2.78 11.00
CA ILE A 320 -10.76 -2.75 12.06
C ILE A 320 -12.15 -2.53 11.46
N PHE A 321 -12.28 -1.61 10.50
CA PHE A 321 -13.54 -1.33 9.82
C PHE A 321 -14.04 -2.52 8.99
N ALA A 322 -13.15 -3.21 8.29
CA ALA A 322 -13.47 -4.43 7.55
C ALA A 322 -13.90 -5.57 8.49
N VAL A 323 -13.18 -5.78 9.59
CA VAL A 323 -13.55 -6.74 10.64
C VAL A 323 -14.91 -6.40 11.24
N SER A 324 -15.15 -5.12 11.52
CA SER A 324 -16.40 -4.64 12.12
C SER A 324 -17.59 -4.80 11.16
N ILE A 325 -17.38 -4.56 9.86
CA ILE A 325 -18.40 -4.79 8.82
C ILE A 325 -18.71 -6.27 8.69
N VAL A 326 -17.70 -7.15 8.68
CA VAL A 326 -17.90 -8.60 8.55
C VAL A 326 -18.68 -9.14 9.75
N LEU A 327 -18.34 -8.70 10.98
CA LEU A 327 -19.07 -9.08 12.20
C LEU A 327 -20.48 -8.47 12.26
N PHE A 328 -20.72 -7.33 11.62
CA PHE A 328 -22.04 -6.71 11.55
C PHE A 328 -22.96 -7.39 10.53
N VAL A 329 -22.40 -7.88 9.41
CA VAL A 329 -23.16 -8.53 8.33
C VAL A 329 -23.58 -9.95 8.70
N ASP A 330 -22.76 -10.67 9.48
CA ASP A 330 -23.13 -11.98 10.03
C ASP A 330 -22.74 -12.09 11.51
N PRO A 331 -23.67 -11.76 12.43
CA PRO A 331 -23.43 -11.81 13.87
C PRO A 331 -23.10 -13.21 14.39
N SER A 332 -23.46 -14.28 13.65
CA SER A 332 -23.17 -15.66 14.06
C SER A 332 -21.67 -16.00 14.01
N LEU A 333 -20.89 -15.24 13.24
CA LEU A 333 -19.42 -15.28 13.21
C LEU A 333 -18.77 -14.66 14.46
N GLY A 334 -19.51 -13.85 15.24
CA GLY A 334 -19.10 -13.36 16.56
C GLY A 334 -19.48 -14.32 17.70
N GLY A 335 -19.92 -15.54 17.35
CA GLY A 335 -20.46 -16.55 18.23
C GLY A 335 -21.99 -16.57 18.23
N SER A 336 -22.55 -17.77 18.42
CA SER A 336 -24.00 -18.00 18.60
C SER A 336 -24.63 -17.11 19.69
N GLU A 337 -25.97 -17.00 19.74
CA GLU A 337 -26.77 -16.33 20.80
C GLU A 337 -26.58 -16.91 22.23
N THR A 338 -25.46 -17.59 22.49
CA THR A 338 -25.04 -18.07 23.80
C THR A 338 -24.20 -17.01 24.51
N SER A 339 -24.15 -17.07 25.85
CA SER A 339 -23.36 -16.17 26.69
C SER A 339 -21.86 -16.15 26.36
N ILE A 340 -21.35 -17.16 25.65
CA ILE A 340 -19.95 -17.28 25.22
C ILE A 340 -19.67 -16.41 23.98
N GLY A 341 -20.59 -16.33 23.01
CA GLY A 341 -20.43 -15.46 21.83
C GLY A 341 -20.45 -13.97 22.18
N VAL A 342 -21.32 -13.57 23.12
CA VAL A 342 -21.34 -12.18 23.63
C VAL A 342 -20.01 -11.81 24.32
N PHE A 343 -19.38 -12.77 25.03
CA PHE A 343 -18.09 -12.56 25.67
C PHE A 343 -16.94 -12.45 24.65
N GLU A 344 -16.97 -13.26 23.59
CA GLU A 344 -16.00 -13.22 22.49
C GLU A 344 -16.02 -11.88 21.75
N GLY A 345 -17.21 -11.44 21.32
CA GLY A 345 -17.40 -10.14 20.68
C GLY A 345 -16.95 -8.96 21.57
N PHE A 346 -17.19 -9.06 22.89
CA PHE A 346 -16.75 -8.06 23.85
C PHE A 346 -15.23 -7.96 23.97
N VAL A 347 -14.52 -9.10 24.11
CA VAL A 347 -13.05 -9.12 24.21
C VAL A 347 -12.40 -8.64 22.90
N ALA A 348 -12.92 -9.07 21.75
CA ALA A 348 -12.46 -8.62 20.44
C ALA A 348 -12.65 -7.10 20.24
N THR A 349 -13.79 -6.56 20.69
CA THR A 349 -14.08 -5.12 20.64
C THR A 349 -13.13 -4.32 21.52
N ILE A 350 -12.86 -4.78 22.75
CA ILE A 350 -11.90 -4.13 23.65
C ILE A 350 -10.51 -4.13 23.02
N PHE A 351 -10.07 -5.27 22.46
CA PHE A 351 -8.80 -5.35 21.74
C PHE A 351 -8.75 -4.33 20.60
N ALA A 352 -9.78 -4.28 19.75
CA ALA A 352 -9.82 -3.37 18.60
C ALA A 352 -9.75 -1.89 19.01
N ILE A 353 -10.48 -1.50 20.07
CA ILE A 353 -10.48 -0.13 20.60
C ILE A 353 -9.08 0.21 21.14
N LEU A 354 -8.53 -0.62 22.03
CA LEU A 354 -7.22 -0.37 22.64
C LEU A 354 -6.11 -0.35 21.60
N ALA A 355 -6.13 -1.29 20.65
CA ALA A 355 -5.16 -1.34 19.58
C ALA A 355 -5.26 -0.12 18.65
N GLY A 356 -6.48 0.33 18.34
CA GLY A 356 -6.71 1.55 17.56
C GLY A 356 -6.13 2.80 18.24
N PHE A 357 -6.45 3.01 19.53
CA PHE A 357 -5.92 4.14 20.30
C PHE A 357 -4.39 4.08 20.44
N MET A 358 -3.84 2.91 20.72
CA MET A 358 -2.39 2.76 20.84
C MET A 358 -1.68 3.00 19.52
N LEU A 359 -2.23 2.52 18.42
CA LEU A 359 -1.62 2.74 17.12
C LEU A 359 -1.66 4.23 16.72
N GLU A 360 -2.76 4.92 16.97
CA GLU A 360 -2.85 6.38 16.76
C GLU A 360 -1.87 7.15 17.65
N ARG A 361 -1.75 6.75 18.92
CA ARG A 361 -0.81 7.36 19.88
C ARG A 361 0.64 7.20 19.41
N VAL A 362 1.07 5.98 19.11
CA VAL A 362 2.45 5.71 18.67
C VAL A 362 2.74 6.35 17.33
N TRP A 363 1.75 6.38 16.43
CA TRP A 363 1.90 7.07 15.16
C TRP A 363 2.11 8.58 15.34
N ARG A 364 1.25 9.24 16.12
CA ARG A 364 1.40 10.67 16.42
C ARG A 364 2.72 10.97 17.12
N MET A 365 3.11 10.14 18.08
CA MET A 365 4.38 10.28 18.80
C MET A 365 5.56 10.21 17.83
N ASN A 366 5.61 9.21 16.95
CA ASN A 366 6.67 9.10 15.94
C ASN A 366 6.67 10.28 14.96
N GLN A 367 5.50 10.80 14.58
CA GLN A 367 5.44 11.97 13.71
C GLN A 367 5.99 13.21 14.41
N SER A 368 5.56 13.47 15.66
CA SER A 368 6.05 14.60 16.44
C SER A 368 7.55 14.48 16.76
N GLU A 369 8.05 13.28 17.08
CA GLU A 369 9.49 13.02 17.23
C GLU A 369 10.25 13.42 15.95
N ASN A 370 9.78 13.00 14.78
CA ASN A 370 10.41 13.35 13.50
C ASN A 370 10.39 14.86 13.24
N GLU A 371 9.28 15.53 13.55
CA GLU A 371 9.14 16.99 13.41
C GLU A 371 10.19 17.71 14.28
N TYR A 372 10.40 17.27 15.53
CA TYR A 372 11.42 17.85 16.40
C TYR A 372 12.85 17.59 15.90
N VAL A 373 13.17 16.41 15.36
CA VAL A 373 14.51 16.16 14.81
C VAL A 373 14.78 17.06 13.59
N VAL A 374 13.77 17.31 12.76
CA VAL A 374 13.89 18.26 11.64
C VAL A 374 14.06 19.69 12.16
N GLU A 375 13.34 20.10 13.20
CA GLU A 375 13.51 21.42 13.85
C GLU A 375 14.89 21.60 14.48
N MET A 376 15.43 20.55 15.12
CA MET A 376 16.80 20.51 15.64
C MET A 376 17.82 20.74 14.53
N ASN A 377 17.70 20.01 13.41
CA ASN A 377 18.59 20.17 12.27
C ASN A 377 18.50 21.59 11.68
N ASN A 378 17.30 22.10 11.43
CA ASN A 378 17.11 23.48 10.94
C ASN A 378 17.68 24.54 11.90
N THR A 379 17.69 24.27 13.21
CA THR A 379 18.29 25.19 14.20
C THR A 379 19.81 25.12 14.16
N MET A 380 20.37 23.93 14.02
CA MET A 380 21.81 23.72 13.86
C MET A 380 22.36 24.31 12.55
N GLU A 381 21.63 24.20 11.44
CA GLU A 381 22.00 24.84 10.17
C GLU A 381 22.12 26.37 10.30
N GLN A 382 21.32 26.99 11.16
CA GLN A 382 21.39 28.44 11.39
C GLN A 382 22.66 28.88 12.14
N PHE A 383 23.40 27.95 12.76
CA PHE A 383 24.73 28.25 13.30
C PHE A 383 25.80 28.31 12.19
N LEU A 384 25.66 27.56 11.09
CA LEU A 384 26.71 27.46 10.07
C LEU A 384 27.20 28.81 9.52
N PRO A 385 26.34 29.79 9.19
CA PRO A 385 26.80 31.09 8.67
C PRO A 385 27.55 31.94 9.69
N ILE A 386 27.33 31.72 11.00
CA ILE A 386 28.01 32.49 12.05
C ILE A 386 29.29 31.80 12.53
N LEU A 387 29.52 30.54 12.14
CA LEU A 387 30.77 29.83 12.47
C LEU A 387 32.00 30.41 11.77
N ASP A 388 31.82 31.06 10.62
CA ASP A 388 32.92 31.69 9.88
C ASP A 388 33.51 32.92 10.61
N GLU A 389 32.81 33.41 11.65
CA GLU A 389 33.26 34.54 12.48
C GLU A 389 34.14 34.09 13.66
N LEU A 390 34.20 32.78 13.94
CA LEU A 390 35.06 32.22 14.96
C LEU A 390 36.47 31.97 14.43
N GLU A 391 37.47 32.01 15.32
CA GLU A 391 38.80 31.53 15.00
C GLU A 391 38.77 30.04 14.70
N ARG A 392 39.77 29.55 13.95
CA ARG A 392 39.79 28.15 13.48
C ARG A 392 39.70 27.14 14.63
N GLU A 393 40.36 27.42 15.76
CA GLU A 393 40.36 26.55 16.94
C GLU A 393 38.99 26.53 17.63
N ASP A 394 38.37 27.70 17.84
CA ASP A 394 37.03 27.82 18.41
C ASP A 394 35.95 27.22 17.52
N ARG A 395 36.07 27.40 16.20
CA ARG A 395 35.19 26.77 15.21
C ARG A 395 35.26 25.25 15.29
N GLU A 396 36.46 24.69 15.40
CA GLU A 396 36.66 23.24 15.49
C GLU A 396 36.07 22.68 16.81
N ALA A 397 36.28 23.38 17.93
CA ALA A 397 35.69 23.05 19.22
C ALA A 397 34.15 23.08 19.20
N PHE A 398 33.55 24.09 18.53
CA PHE A 398 32.10 24.15 18.41
C PHE A 398 31.53 23.04 17.52
N VAL A 399 32.20 22.72 16.41
CA VAL A 399 31.83 21.63 15.52
C VAL A 399 31.90 20.27 16.23
N GLU A 400 32.90 20.06 17.09
CA GLU A 400 33.01 18.86 17.92
C GLU A 400 31.81 18.74 18.89
N GLN A 401 31.35 19.86 19.46
CA GLN A 401 30.19 19.87 20.34
C GLN A 401 28.87 19.59 19.60
N ILE A 402 28.71 20.11 18.37
CA ILE A 402 27.55 19.76 17.51
C ILE A 402 27.53 18.25 17.25
N ASP A 403 28.67 17.71 16.85
CA ASP A 403 28.81 16.29 16.53
C ASP A 403 28.49 15.41 17.74
N ALA A 404 29.04 15.74 18.92
CA ALA A 404 28.80 15.02 20.16
C ALA A 404 27.31 14.94 20.53
N VAL A 405 26.59 16.08 20.49
CA VAL A 405 25.16 16.11 20.81
C VAL A 405 24.33 15.31 19.80
N MET A 406 24.65 15.43 18.51
CA MET A 406 23.93 14.69 17.47
C MET A 406 24.16 13.18 17.62
N ILE A 407 25.39 12.76 17.92
CA ILE A 407 25.73 11.37 18.20
C ILE A 407 24.91 10.83 19.38
N SER A 408 24.88 11.54 20.51
CA SER A 408 24.13 11.06 21.69
C SER A 408 22.61 11.06 21.46
N ILE A 409 22.07 12.00 20.68
CA ILE A 409 20.67 11.97 20.22
C ILE A 409 20.42 10.71 19.38
N LEU A 410 21.29 10.40 18.42
CA LEU A 410 21.17 9.22 17.56
C LEU A 410 21.27 7.92 18.37
N GLU A 411 22.25 7.80 19.26
CA GLU A 411 22.38 6.62 20.13
C GLU A 411 21.12 6.38 20.94
N LEU A 412 20.56 7.44 21.54
CA LEU A 412 19.31 7.33 22.27
C LEU A 412 18.10 7.03 21.37
N ASN A 413 18.05 7.61 20.17
CA ASN A 413 16.95 7.42 19.20
C ASN A 413 16.90 5.96 18.70
N TYR A 414 18.06 5.37 18.43
CA TYR A 414 18.21 4.04 17.84
C TYR A 414 18.52 2.94 18.89
N LEU A 415 18.46 3.27 20.18
CA LEU A 415 18.73 2.36 21.27
C LEU A 415 17.77 1.15 21.29
N LYS A 416 18.34 -0.05 21.26
CA LYS A 416 17.58 -1.31 21.35
C LYS A 416 17.32 -1.76 22.80
N ASP A 417 18.27 -1.56 23.72
CA ASP A 417 18.12 -1.98 25.11
C ASP A 417 17.56 -0.84 25.99
N ALA A 418 16.45 -1.13 26.67
CA ALA A 418 15.84 -0.19 27.60
C ALA A 418 16.70 0.05 28.85
N SER A 419 17.65 -0.84 29.17
CA SER A 419 18.50 -0.72 30.36
C SER A 419 19.47 0.48 30.29
N GLU A 420 19.96 0.79 29.09
CA GLU A 420 20.91 1.88 28.82
C GLU A 420 20.22 3.24 28.61
N ARG A 421 18.89 3.25 28.41
CA ARG A 421 18.12 4.45 28.05
C ARG A 421 18.27 5.58 29.07
N PHE A 422 18.37 5.23 30.35
CA PHE A 422 18.57 6.23 31.41
C PHE A 422 19.98 6.83 31.41
N ALA A 423 21.00 6.05 31.06
CA ALA A 423 22.38 6.53 30.95
C ALA A 423 22.50 7.49 29.75
N LEU A 424 22.04 7.06 28.58
CA LEU A 424 22.05 7.85 27.35
C LEU A 424 21.18 9.11 27.45
N SER A 425 20.01 9.04 28.07
CA SER A 425 19.18 10.24 28.28
C SER A 425 19.84 11.26 29.20
N ARG A 426 20.70 10.84 30.14
CA ARG A 426 21.51 11.76 30.94
C ARG A 426 22.67 12.31 30.13
N GLN A 427 23.31 11.50 29.29
CA GLN A 427 24.35 11.96 28.38
C GLN A 427 23.85 13.06 27.45
N VAL A 428 22.69 12.88 26.79
CA VAL A 428 22.07 13.93 25.96
C VAL A 428 21.83 15.22 26.76
N HIS A 429 21.41 15.12 28.03
CA HIS A 429 21.25 16.30 28.89
C HIS A 429 22.58 16.97 29.24
N THR A 430 23.67 16.21 29.40
CA THR A 430 25.00 16.76 29.62
C THR A 430 25.49 17.49 28.37
N ASP A 431 25.49 16.78 27.23
CA ASP A 431 26.04 17.28 25.96
C ASP A 431 25.31 18.54 25.49
N ILE A 432 23.99 18.64 25.73
CA ILE A 432 23.22 19.83 25.36
C ILE A 432 23.47 21.04 26.28
N ASN A 433 23.79 20.79 27.55
CA ASN A 433 24.17 21.88 28.46
C ASN A 433 25.57 22.38 28.10
N GLU A 434 26.50 21.46 27.82
CA GLU A 434 27.84 21.81 27.31
C GLU A 434 27.75 22.56 25.97
N PHE A 435 26.89 22.12 25.05
CA PHE A 435 26.60 22.86 23.81
C PHE A 435 26.13 24.28 24.05
N HIS A 436 25.21 24.47 24.99
CA HIS A 436 24.75 25.81 25.35
C HIS A 436 25.87 26.66 25.97
N GLU A 437 26.65 26.10 26.90
CA GLU A 437 27.77 26.79 27.53
C GLU A 437 28.82 27.21 26.49
N THR A 438 29.24 26.30 25.61
CA THR A 438 30.18 26.55 24.51
C THR A 438 29.63 27.59 23.53
N ALA A 439 28.35 27.51 23.14
CA ALA A 439 27.72 28.51 22.28
C ALA A 439 27.72 29.91 22.92
N THR A 440 27.42 30.01 24.21
CA THR A 440 27.42 31.32 24.89
C THR A 440 28.83 31.85 25.15
N GLY A 441 29.80 30.97 25.41
CA GLY A 441 31.19 31.34 25.67
C GLY A 441 31.93 31.82 24.42
N LEU A 442 31.93 31.01 23.35
CA LEU A 442 32.69 31.31 22.13
C LEU A 442 32.14 32.54 21.39
N PHE A 443 30.83 32.75 21.43
CA PHE A 443 30.20 33.90 20.77
C PHE A 443 30.09 35.15 21.66
N ALA A 444 30.53 35.11 22.92
CA ALA A 444 30.39 36.22 23.87
C ALA A 444 31.05 37.53 23.40
N GLU A 445 32.21 37.43 22.75
CA GLU A 445 32.96 38.59 22.26
C GLU A 445 32.66 38.92 20.78
N THR A 446 31.72 38.19 20.17
CA THR A 446 31.32 38.38 18.77
C THR A 446 30.10 39.29 18.62
N GLY A 447 29.86 39.84 17.43
CA GLY A 447 28.62 40.57 17.12
C GLY A 447 27.35 39.69 17.13
N TYR A 448 27.48 38.38 17.38
CA TYR A 448 26.42 37.38 17.26
C TYR A 448 26.01 36.75 18.60
N GLU A 449 26.54 37.19 19.74
CA GLU A 449 26.24 36.66 21.10
C GLU A 449 24.74 36.39 21.31
N ARG A 450 23.91 37.41 21.06
CA ARG A 450 22.46 37.31 21.23
C ARG A 450 21.84 36.23 20.34
N ARG A 451 22.31 36.14 19.09
CA ARG A 451 21.79 35.18 18.11
C ARG A 451 22.20 33.75 18.48
N ALA A 452 23.45 33.54 18.85
CA ALA A 452 23.96 32.23 19.31
C ALA A 452 23.26 31.77 20.60
N THR A 453 22.99 32.70 21.52
CA THR A 453 22.24 32.44 22.75
C THR A 453 20.79 32.07 22.44
N GLU A 454 20.10 32.80 21.57
CA GLU A 454 18.73 32.50 21.14
C GLU A 454 18.64 31.12 20.45
N LEU A 455 19.56 30.82 19.53
CA LEU A 455 19.60 29.55 18.81
C LEU A 455 19.92 28.37 19.74
N SER A 456 20.86 28.51 20.67
CA SER A 456 21.20 27.44 21.61
C SER A 456 20.06 27.17 22.60
N MET A 457 19.31 28.20 23.04
CA MET A 457 18.10 28.02 23.85
C MET A 457 16.98 27.31 23.07
N GLN A 458 16.78 27.68 21.80
CA GLN A 458 15.81 27.07 20.91
C GLN A 458 16.14 25.57 20.72
N PHE A 459 17.37 25.25 20.34
CA PHE A 459 17.84 23.88 20.19
C PHE A 459 17.68 23.09 21.50
N ARG A 460 18.06 23.68 22.64
CA ARG A 460 17.89 23.07 23.96
C ARG A 460 16.44 22.74 24.27
N LYS A 461 15.53 23.64 23.93
CA LYS A 461 14.09 23.42 24.12
C LYS A 461 13.59 22.27 23.24
N ASP A 462 14.01 22.23 21.99
CA ASP A 462 13.53 21.24 21.02
C ASP A 462 14.03 19.82 21.38
N VAL A 463 15.29 19.68 21.79
CA VAL A 463 15.82 18.40 22.31
C VAL A 463 15.13 17.98 23.61
N ASN A 464 14.83 18.90 24.53
CA ASN A 464 14.08 18.56 25.75
C ASN A 464 12.66 18.07 25.44
N ASN A 465 11.95 18.71 24.51
CA ASN A 465 10.62 18.27 24.09
C ASN A 465 10.67 16.89 23.42
N TRP A 466 11.66 16.68 22.56
CA TRP A 466 11.91 15.39 21.94
C TRP A 466 12.27 14.31 22.97
N LEU A 467 13.10 14.61 23.97
CA LEU A 467 13.46 13.69 25.05
C LEU A 467 12.23 13.25 25.85
N MET A 468 11.32 14.18 26.14
CA MET A 468 10.06 13.84 26.81
C MET A 468 9.24 12.84 25.98
N LEU A 469 9.07 13.11 24.68
CA LEU A 469 8.34 12.20 23.77
C LEU A 469 9.06 10.85 23.62
N ASN A 470 10.39 10.86 23.52
CA ASN A 470 11.19 9.67 23.35
C ASN A 470 11.01 8.68 24.51
N GLN A 471 10.75 9.22 25.71
CA GLN A 471 10.50 8.47 26.94
C GLN A 471 9.04 7.97 27.07
N GLU A 472 8.08 8.53 26.34
CA GLU A 472 6.64 8.21 26.41
C GLU A 472 6.19 7.02 25.54
N GLY A 473 7.13 6.20 25.08
CA GLY A 473 6.84 5.00 24.29
C GLY A 473 5.87 4.01 24.97
N VAL A 474 5.36 3.06 24.20
CA VAL A 474 4.44 2.04 24.73
C VAL A 474 5.13 1.23 25.82
N SER A 475 4.52 1.22 27.01
CA SER A 475 5.05 0.50 28.15
C SER A 475 5.01 -1.01 27.91
N ARG A 476 5.93 -1.74 28.56
CA ARG A 476 5.91 -3.22 28.54
C ARG A 476 4.58 -3.78 29.07
N GLY A 477 3.92 -3.08 30.00
CA GLY A 477 2.60 -3.45 30.53
C GLY A 477 1.48 -3.31 29.50
N GLU A 478 1.43 -2.20 28.75
CA GLU A 478 0.43 -1.99 27.68
C GLU A 478 0.60 -2.99 26.54
N MET A 479 1.85 -3.28 26.14
CA MET A 479 2.13 -4.36 25.19
C MET A 479 1.69 -5.72 25.75
N GLY A 480 1.92 -5.98 27.04
CA GLY A 480 1.45 -7.19 27.71
C GLY A 480 -0.08 -7.33 27.67
N ILE A 481 -0.83 -6.24 27.91
CA ILE A 481 -2.29 -6.21 27.83
C ILE A 481 -2.76 -6.52 26.40
N LEU A 482 -2.14 -5.94 25.37
CA LEU A 482 -2.48 -6.25 23.98
C LEU A 482 -2.21 -7.71 23.63
N TRP A 483 -1.07 -8.25 24.04
CA TRP A 483 -0.75 -9.66 23.82
C TRP A 483 -1.76 -10.56 24.51
N ILE A 484 -2.12 -10.28 25.77
CA ILE A 484 -3.12 -11.06 26.51
C ILE A 484 -4.48 -10.99 25.80
N LEU A 485 -4.99 -9.79 25.50
CA LEU A 485 -6.29 -9.63 24.86
C LEU A 485 -6.32 -10.23 23.45
N GLY A 486 -5.26 -10.02 22.67
CA GLY A 486 -5.14 -10.59 21.34
C GLY A 486 -5.06 -12.12 21.36
N THR A 487 -4.24 -12.69 22.23
CA THR A 487 -4.16 -14.15 22.41
C THR A 487 -5.48 -14.74 22.90
N VAL A 488 -6.15 -14.10 23.86
CA VAL A 488 -7.48 -14.56 24.32
C VAL A 488 -8.49 -14.50 23.17
N THR A 489 -8.50 -13.43 22.38
CA THR A 489 -9.38 -13.29 21.22
C THR A 489 -9.11 -14.38 20.17
N ILE A 490 -7.84 -14.64 19.85
CA ILE A 490 -7.42 -15.71 18.93
C ILE A 490 -7.85 -17.08 19.46
N VAL A 491 -7.64 -17.36 20.74
CA VAL A 491 -8.04 -18.63 21.36
C VAL A 491 -9.55 -18.79 21.32
N LEU A 492 -10.32 -17.73 21.58
CA LEU A 492 -11.79 -17.79 21.48
C LEU A 492 -12.23 -18.06 20.04
N PHE A 493 -11.64 -17.38 19.04
CA PHE A 493 -11.88 -17.67 17.62
C PHE A 493 -11.56 -19.12 17.24
N ILE A 494 -10.47 -19.69 17.78
CA ILE A 494 -10.05 -21.08 17.50
C ILE A 494 -10.96 -22.09 18.20
N VAL A 495 -11.34 -21.83 19.46
CA VAL A 495 -12.18 -22.75 20.26
C VAL A 495 -13.63 -22.76 19.76
N ASN A 496 -14.13 -21.62 19.29
CA ASN A 496 -15.46 -21.50 18.71
C ASN A 496 -15.47 -21.72 17.18
N MET A 497 -14.40 -22.31 16.62
CA MET A 497 -14.41 -22.79 15.24
C MET A 497 -15.57 -23.77 15.06
N GLY A 498 -16.58 -23.34 14.30
CA GLY A 498 -17.73 -24.14 13.96
C GLY A 498 -17.39 -25.25 12.97
N SER A 499 -18.42 -25.99 12.55
CA SER A 499 -18.29 -26.96 11.45
C SER A 499 -18.21 -26.29 10.07
N GLY A 500 -18.45 -24.98 9.99
CA GLY A 500 -18.40 -24.22 8.74
C GLY A 500 -16.98 -23.86 8.31
N PHE A 501 -16.59 -24.24 7.09
CA PHE A 501 -15.28 -23.91 6.54
C PHE A 501 -15.03 -22.39 6.50
N LEU A 502 -16.04 -21.59 6.11
CA LEU A 502 -15.92 -20.13 6.03
C LEU A 502 -15.77 -19.48 7.40
N GLU A 503 -16.48 -19.96 8.41
CA GLU A 503 -16.34 -19.47 9.79
C GLU A 503 -14.90 -19.66 10.28
N ASN A 504 -14.32 -20.83 9.98
CA ASN A 504 -12.94 -21.17 10.37
C ASN A 504 -11.91 -20.35 9.58
N VAL A 505 -12.11 -20.12 8.28
CA VAL A 505 -11.22 -19.26 7.49
C VAL A 505 -11.27 -17.81 7.97
N ILE A 506 -12.46 -17.29 8.28
CA ILE A 506 -12.61 -15.94 8.84
C ILE A 506 -11.93 -15.85 10.21
N ALA A 507 -12.16 -16.81 11.10
CA ALA A 507 -11.50 -16.88 12.41
C ALA A 507 -9.96 -16.87 12.29
N ILE A 508 -9.40 -17.60 11.33
CA ILE A 508 -7.96 -17.60 11.03
C ILE A 508 -7.49 -16.25 10.49
N ALA A 509 -8.24 -15.66 9.54
CA ALA A 509 -7.91 -14.37 8.97
C ALA A 509 -7.93 -13.25 10.02
N LEU A 510 -8.96 -13.22 10.87
CA LEU A 510 -9.09 -12.31 12.01
C LEU A 510 -7.94 -12.49 13.00
N SER A 511 -7.57 -13.73 13.29
CA SER A 511 -6.41 -14.04 14.14
C SER A 511 -5.11 -13.47 13.56
N GLY A 512 -4.95 -13.54 12.24
CA GLY A 512 -3.81 -12.93 11.56
C GLY A 512 -3.80 -11.41 11.58
N VAL A 513 -4.96 -10.79 11.46
CA VAL A 513 -5.11 -9.33 11.62
C VAL A 513 -4.73 -8.89 13.04
N ILE A 514 -5.14 -9.63 14.07
CA ILE A 514 -4.78 -9.36 15.48
C ILE A 514 -3.26 -9.41 15.66
N ILE A 515 -2.61 -10.50 15.21
CA ILE A 515 -1.15 -10.64 15.30
C ILE A 515 -0.44 -9.52 14.53
N PHE A 516 -0.92 -9.22 13.33
CA PHE A 516 -0.39 -8.12 12.52
C PHE A 516 -0.46 -6.79 13.24
N ILE A 517 -1.61 -6.45 13.86
CA ILE A 517 -1.79 -5.20 14.59
C ILE A 517 -0.85 -5.12 15.79
N ILE A 518 -0.73 -6.19 16.60
CA ILE A 518 0.15 -6.21 17.77
C ILE A 518 1.61 -6.01 17.36
N LEU A 519 2.05 -6.74 16.33
CA LEU A 519 3.40 -6.61 15.80
C LEU A 519 3.63 -5.25 15.16
N LYS A 520 2.61 -4.64 14.54
CA LYS A 520 2.72 -3.28 14.02
C LYS A 520 2.82 -2.23 15.10
N ILE A 521 2.05 -2.31 16.18
CA ILE A 521 2.19 -1.38 17.32
C ILE A 521 3.59 -1.51 17.93
N ARG A 522 4.06 -2.75 18.10
CA ARG A 522 5.43 -3.02 18.54
C ARG A 522 6.45 -2.45 17.57
N ASP A 523 6.34 -2.77 16.29
CA ASP A 523 7.27 -2.29 15.27
C ASP A 523 7.20 -0.76 15.16
N TYR A 524 6.06 -0.10 15.32
CA TYR A 524 6.03 1.37 15.36
C TYR A 524 6.70 1.95 16.60
N ASN A 525 6.61 1.25 17.73
CA ASN A 525 7.28 1.64 18.96
C ASN A 525 8.80 1.42 18.90
N PHE A 526 9.28 0.46 18.09
CA PHE A 526 10.71 0.12 17.97
C PHE A 526 11.39 0.63 16.69
N ASN A 527 10.66 0.73 15.57
CA ASN A 527 11.18 1.06 14.24
C ASN A 527 11.31 2.58 14.08
N ARG A 528 12.20 3.15 14.90
CA ARG A 528 12.92 4.39 14.61
C ARG A 528 14.05 4.16 13.59
N THR A 529 14.42 2.89 13.37
CA THR A 529 15.53 2.31 12.59
C THR A 529 15.38 2.30 11.06
N GLY A 530 14.89 3.39 10.45
CA GLY A 530 14.96 3.53 8.99
C GLY A 530 16.31 4.13 8.58
N THR A 531 17.09 3.48 7.71
CA THR A 531 18.37 4.04 7.24
C THR A 531 18.18 5.38 6.54
N GLU A 532 17.17 5.50 5.68
CA GLU A 532 16.81 6.76 5.01
C GLU A 532 16.41 7.85 6.02
N LYS A 533 15.73 7.46 7.10
CA LYS A 533 15.36 8.36 8.19
C LYS A 533 16.62 8.83 8.95
N ALA A 534 17.51 7.91 9.32
CA ALA A 534 18.76 8.24 10.01
C ALA A 534 19.64 9.21 9.22
N LEU A 535 19.65 9.09 7.89
CA LEU A 535 20.36 10.01 7.01
C LEU A 535 19.75 11.41 7.01
N VAL A 536 18.42 11.51 6.91
CA VAL A 536 17.71 12.79 7.01
C VAL A 536 17.88 13.42 8.39
N GLU A 537 17.92 12.61 9.45
CA GLU A 537 18.18 13.06 10.81
C GLU A 537 19.63 13.56 11.01
N GLN A 538 20.56 13.25 10.09
CA GLN A 538 21.98 13.58 10.17
C GLN A 538 22.45 14.60 9.14
N ASP A 539 21.54 15.33 8.50
CA ASP A 539 21.88 16.28 7.44
C ASP A 539 22.92 17.33 7.89
N VAL A 540 22.81 17.81 9.13
CA VAL A 540 23.77 18.74 9.73
C VAL A 540 25.18 18.15 9.84
N ILE A 541 25.31 16.87 10.16
CA ILE A 541 26.62 16.19 10.27
C ILE A 541 27.34 16.23 8.92
N LEU A 542 26.58 16.05 7.82
CA LEU A 542 27.12 16.14 6.46
C LEU A 542 27.52 17.58 6.11
N GLN A 543 26.77 18.58 6.59
CA GLN A 543 27.07 20.00 6.33
C GLN A 543 28.29 20.53 7.10
N ILE A 544 28.62 19.95 8.26
CA ILE A 544 29.87 20.25 9.02
C ILE A 544 31.08 19.45 8.53
N GLU A 545 30.98 18.82 7.34
CA GLU A 545 32.05 18.02 6.72
C GLU A 545 32.52 16.83 7.58
N ARG A 546 31.63 16.28 8.42
CA ARG A 546 31.90 15.06 9.20
C ARG A 546 31.28 13.84 8.53
N GLU A 547 31.92 12.70 8.72
CA GLU A 547 31.38 11.42 8.26
C GLU A 547 30.09 11.09 9.04
N PRO A 548 29.03 10.62 8.38
CA PRO A 548 27.78 10.25 9.04
C PRO A 548 28.00 9.13 10.06
N TYR A 549 27.27 9.18 11.16
CA TYR A 549 27.41 8.28 12.30
C TYR A 549 26.24 7.29 12.38
N PHE A 550 26.57 6.00 12.50
CA PHE A 550 25.58 4.96 12.71
C PHE A 550 25.78 4.29 14.08
N PRO A 551 24.80 4.38 14.99
CA PRO A 551 24.93 3.98 16.39
C PRO A 551 25.08 2.47 16.64
N SER A 552 25.10 1.60 15.61
CA SER A 552 25.40 0.18 15.82
C SER A 552 26.05 -0.49 14.61
N LYS A 553 26.95 -1.46 14.86
CA LYS A 553 27.48 -2.41 13.86
C LYS A 553 26.37 -3.28 13.21
N GLU A 554 25.18 -3.31 13.80
CA GLU A 554 24.01 -4.07 13.33
C GLU A 554 22.91 -3.18 12.72
N MET A 555 23.19 -1.90 12.43
CA MET A 555 22.19 -1.03 11.82
C MET A 555 21.83 -1.61 10.46
N VAL A 556 20.58 -2.03 10.32
CA VAL A 556 20.09 -2.67 9.11
C VAL A 556 19.98 -1.61 8.04
N LEU A 557 20.95 -1.62 7.12
CA LEU A 557 20.89 -0.80 5.93
C LEU A 557 19.80 -1.38 5.01
N ASP A 558 18.61 -0.76 4.98
CA ASP A 558 17.58 -1.08 3.97
C ASP A 558 18.03 -0.50 2.63
N GLY A 559 17.82 -1.19 1.50
CA GLY A 559 18.36 -0.82 0.17
C GLY A 559 18.06 0.61 -0.33
N GLY A 560 17.25 1.37 0.41
CA GLY A 560 17.05 2.81 0.21
C GLY A 560 18.31 3.68 0.41
N TYR A 561 19.33 3.28 1.19
CA TYR A 561 20.55 4.10 1.33
C TYR A 561 21.32 4.27 0.02
N VAL A 562 21.21 3.30 -0.90
CA VAL A 562 21.86 3.30 -2.23
C VAL A 562 21.36 4.47 -3.10
N LYS A 563 20.20 5.07 -2.77
CA LYS A 563 19.72 6.28 -3.47
C LYS A 563 20.41 7.56 -3.03
N THR A 564 21.02 7.59 -1.85
CA THR A 564 21.49 8.82 -1.19
C THR A 564 22.99 8.81 -0.92
N MET A 565 23.59 7.64 -0.71
CA MET A 565 25.03 7.45 -0.48
C MET A 565 25.65 6.53 -1.52
N ASN A 566 26.89 6.83 -1.91
CA ASN A 566 27.69 5.98 -2.78
C ASN A 566 28.23 4.79 -1.99
N GLU A 567 28.40 3.65 -2.66
CA GLU A 567 28.94 2.42 -2.03
C GLU A 567 30.35 2.60 -1.44
N ASN A 568 31.07 3.64 -1.85
CA ASN A 568 32.44 3.94 -1.41
C ASN A 568 32.52 5.04 -0.34
N ASP A 569 31.39 5.58 0.12
CA ASP A 569 31.40 6.62 1.15
C ASP A 569 31.83 6.01 2.50
N SER A 570 32.57 6.79 3.29
CA SER A 570 32.99 6.42 4.64
C SER A 570 31.93 6.81 5.68
N VAL A 571 31.78 5.96 6.69
CA VAL A 571 30.81 6.12 7.77
C VAL A 571 31.44 5.74 9.11
N ARG A 572 31.01 6.37 10.20
CA ARG A 572 31.45 6.06 11.57
C ARG A 572 30.48 5.08 12.24
N LEU A 573 31.00 4.04 12.89
CA LEU A 573 30.20 2.98 13.51
C LEU A 573 30.43 2.82 15.01
N GLY A 574 29.34 2.81 15.77
CA GLY A 574 29.30 2.45 17.19
C GLY A 574 30.12 3.36 18.11
N GLU A 575 30.14 3.04 19.41
CA GLU A 575 30.80 3.87 20.45
C GLU A 575 32.29 4.14 20.20
N ASP A 576 32.99 3.26 19.47
CA ASP A 576 34.41 3.40 19.14
C ASP A 576 34.67 4.31 17.91
N HIS A 577 33.61 4.82 17.26
CA HIS A 577 33.68 5.61 16.02
C HIS A 577 34.52 4.95 14.91
N GLU A 578 34.48 3.62 14.80
CA GLU A 578 35.24 2.90 13.78
C GLU A 578 34.81 3.34 12.37
N THR A 579 35.76 3.76 11.54
CA THR A 579 35.49 4.10 10.14
C THR A 579 35.27 2.84 9.32
N ALA A 580 34.13 2.76 8.63
CA ALA A 580 33.79 1.69 7.70
C ALA A 580 33.34 2.27 6.35
N ILE A 581 33.34 1.43 5.32
CA ILE A 581 32.85 1.80 3.98
C ILE A 581 31.44 1.24 3.81
N VAL A 582 30.55 2.00 3.17
CA VAL A 582 29.16 1.61 2.93
C VAL A 582 29.02 0.21 2.32
N LYS A 583 29.86 -0.17 1.35
CA LYS A 583 29.85 -1.51 0.72
C LYS A 583 30.18 -2.66 1.68
N ASP A 584 30.97 -2.39 2.72
CA ASP A 584 31.49 -3.39 3.66
C ASP A 584 30.51 -3.63 4.82
N LEU A 585 29.51 -2.76 4.96
CA LEU A 585 28.37 -2.95 5.83
C LEU A 585 27.48 -4.03 5.22
N ALA A 586 27.62 -5.27 5.72
CA ALA A 586 26.74 -6.35 5.31
C ALA A 586 25.29 -5.96 5.61
N PRO A 587 24.37 -5.98 4.62
CA PRO A 587 22.95 -5.85 4.88
C PRO A 587 22.55 -7.09 5.68
N HIS A 588 22.55 -6.98 7.00
CA HIS A 588 21.96 -8.00 7.84
C HIS A 588 20.47 -8.00 7.49
N LEU A 589 20.06 -9.02 6.73
CA LEU A 589 18.67 -9.39 6.52
C LEU A 589 18.07 -9.70 7.89
N TYR A 590 17.66 -8.66 8.60
CA TYR A 590 16.69 -8.83 9.65
C TYR A 590 15.47 -9.35 8.92
N VAL A 591 15.18 -10.63 9.18
CA VAL A 591 13.88 -11.20 8.96
C VAL A 591 12.93 -10.22 9.66
N ARG A 592 12.33 -9.28 8.89
CA ARG A 592 11.34 -8.36 9.43
C ARG A 592 10.41 -9.24 10.25
N TYR A 593 10.14 -8.90 11.49
CA TYR A 593 9.32 -9.76 12.34
C TYR A 593 7.94 -10.06 11.72
N SER A 594 7.51 -9.29 10.71
CA SER A 594 6.42 -9.63 9.78
C SER A 594 6.56 -10.99 9.08
N LEU A 595 7.78 -11.47 8.80
CA LEU A 595 8.08 -12.77 8.21
C LEU A 595 8.04 -13.88 9.27
N LEU A 596 8.53 -13.63 10.50
CA LEU A 596 8.30 -14.51 11.65
C LEU A 596 6.82 -14.58 12.04
N ALA A 597 6.08 -13.48 11.86
CA ALA A 597 4.63 -13.43 12.00
C ALA A 597 3.93 -14.26 10.93
N LEU A 598 4.37 -14.15 9.67
CA LEU A 598 3.86 -14.94 8.55
C LEU A 598 4.15 -16.44 8.74
N VAL A 599 5.32 -16.77 9.28
CA VAL A 599 5.71 -18.14 9.63
C VAL A 599 4.91 -18.63 10.85
N GLY A 600 4.71 -17.80 11.87
CA GLY A 600 3.86 -18.12 13.02
C GLY A 600 2.38 -18.27 12.65
N LEU A 601 1.90 -17.42 11.74
CA LEU A 601 0.57 -17.53 11.13
C LEU A 601 0.46 -18.81 10.32
N GLY A 602 1.47 -19.10 9.49
CA GLY A 602 1.56 -20.30 8.68
C GLY A 602 1.62 -21.57 9.52
N ILE A 603 2.35 -21.57 10.64
CA ILE A 603 2.41 -22.66 11.61
C ILE A 603 1.07 -22.81 12.35
N SER A 604 0.43 -21.71 12.73
CA SER A 604 -0.90 -21.75 13.36
C SER A 604 -1.98 -22.25 12.40
N LEU A 605 -1.91 -21.85 11.12
CA LEU A 605 -2.69 -22.40 10.02
C LEU A 605 -2.41 -23.90 9.83
N MET A 606 -1.14 -24.30 9.86
CA MET A 606 -0.76 -25.71 9.71
C MET A 606 -1.27 -26.56 10.88
N ILE A 607 -1.15 -26.07 12.11
CA ILE A 607 -1.65 -26.74 13.32
C ILE A 607 -3.18 -26.82 13.29
N GLY A 608 -3.86 -25.74 12.88
CA GLY A 608 -5.30 -25.73 12.66
C GLY A 608 -5.74 -26.74 11.59
N LEU A 609 -5.05 -26.79 10.45
CA LEU A 609 -5.31 -27.76 9.37
C LEU A 609 -5.01 -29.21 9.79
N ILE A 610 -3.97 -29.45 10.59
CA ILE A 610 -3.64 -30.77 11.15
C ILE A 610 -4.69 -31.19 12.19
N TYR A 611 -5.15 -30.26 13.02
CA TYR A 611 -6.22 -30.49 13.99
C TYR A 611 -7.55 -30.82 13.28
N LEU A 612 -7.94 -30.03 12.28
CA LEU A 612 -9.14 -30.28 11.45
C LEU A 612 -9.10 -31.66 10.78
N ARG A 613 -7.92 -32.07 10.27
CA ARG A 613 -7.71 -33.42 9.72
C ARG A 613 -7.79 -34.54 10.76
N SER A 614 -7.40 -34.26 12.01
CA SER A 614 -7.41 -35.25 13.10
C SER A 614 -8.80 -35.50 13.69
N VAL A 615 -9.72 -34.53 13.57
CA VAL A 615 -11.10 -34.61 14.09
C VAL A 615 -12.07 -35.19 13.03
N GLY A 616 -11.59 -35.53 11.84
CA GLY A 616 -12.38 -36.23 10.82
C GLY A 616 -13.42 -35.36 10.10
N LEU A 617 -13.28 -34.04 10.20
CA LEU A 617 -14.01 -33.10 9.35
C LEU A 617 -13.25 -32.98 8.03
N THR A 618 -13.78 -33.63 7.00
CA THR A 618 -13.33 -33.52 5.60
C THR A 618 -13.60 -32.14 5.04
#